data_AF-A0A9J8CTM6-F1
#
_entry.id   AF-A0A9J8CTM6-F1
#
_cell.length_a   1.000
_cell.length_b   1.000
_cell.length_c   1.000
_cell.angle_alpha   90.00
_cell.angle_beta   90.00
_cell.angle_gamma   90.00
#
_symmetry.space_group_name_H-M   'P 1'
#
loop_
_entity.id
_entity.type
_entity.pdbx_description
1 polymer ?
#
loop_
_entity_poly.entity_id
_entity_poly.type
_entity_poly.pdbx_seq_one_letter_code
_entity_poly.pdbx_strand_id
1 'polypeptide(L)'
;MPSSPARDGTVLPISSTHQQWPRCMPLEDRHYKTTGDCSCFEPTGVTVWDVDVTVGLENGEFETSQDRVEQLTTWSLTYEMDDINLHYRFLNWRRRIREIREVRAVRYQERYKRMLKNGDTLSYQGNSDEVGCYVAPRPLSKGNCYFEVTIMDTGVRGTIAVGLVPQHYKLDHQPGWLPHSIAYHADDGKLYNGNPVGQQFGPKCNRGDRIGCGIYADTSDAGLVTVFFTKNGKEVGSVVVPVAPDGLFPAIGMHSLGEEVRLDLQAEWGSEEEDSVMMVDSHEDEWARLYDVRVSGTLLEYVGKGKSIMDVGLAQARQPLTTRSHYFEVEIVDPGEKCYIALGLARRDYPKNRHPGWSRGSVAYHADDGKIFHGSGVGDQFGPRCFEGDIMGCGIMFPRDYVLDYEDEMDDWDAADVRPKQGRVENLLYLNDEDEEEGDDPEQEHEGRKVMVFFTRNGKIIGRREVVVPAGGFYPTIGMLSSGEKVKVDLHPLSG
;
A
#
# COMPACT_ATOMS: atom_id res chain seq x y z
N MET A 1 -10.37 -20.90 68.60
CA MET A 1 -9.71 -20.17 69.69
C MET A 1 -8.22 -20.43 69.61
N PRO A 2 -7.34 -19.42 69.57
CA PRO A 2 -7.52 -18.01 69.16
C PRO A 2 -6.51 -17.69 68.01
N SER A 3 -6.39 -16.53 67.37
CA SER A 3 -6.75 -15.14 67.65
C SER A 3 -6.73 -14.32 66.35
N SER A 4 -7.75 -13.48 66.15
CA SER A 4 -7.79 -12.36 65.19
C SER A 4 -6.81 -11.22 65.60
N PRO A 5 -6.59 -10.15 64.79
CA PRO A 5 -7.59 -9.08 64.75
C PRO A 5 -7.85 -8.45 63.36
N ALA A 6 -9.08 -7.93 63.26
CA ALA A 6 -9.61 -7.09 62.21
C ALA A 6 -8.98 -5.68 62.18
N ARG A 7 -9.07 -5.00 61.03
CA ARG A 7 -8.95 -3.55 60.92
C ARG A 7 -10.02 -2.96 60.00
N ASP A 8 -10.90 -2.20 60.64
CA ASP A 8 -11.72 -1.06 60.24
C ASP A 8 -11.82 -0.70 58.75
N GLY A 9 -13.02 -0.94 58.21
CA GLY A 9 -13.56 -0.20 57.08
C GLY A 9 -14.24 1.08 57.59
N THR A 10 -13.69 2.23 57.22
CA THR A 10 -14.28 3.55 57.48
C THR A 10 -15.31 3.86 56.40
N VAL A 11 -16.57 3.95 56.82
CA VAL A 11 -17.70 4.47 56.04
C VAL A 11 -17.62 6.00 56.05
N LEU A 12 -17.70 6.63 54.88
CA LEU A 12 -17.99 8.06 54.74
C LEU A 12 -19.14 8.29 53.75
N PRO A 13 -19.93 9.37 53.95
CA PRO A 13 -21.34 9.38 53.64
C PRO A 13 -21.69 9.87 52.23
N ILE A 14 -22.86 9.41 51.83
CA ILE A 14 -23.63 9.77 50.65
C ILE A 14 -24.16 11.20 50.86
N SER A 15 -23.81 12.14 49.99
CA SER A 15 -24.52 13.41 49.86
C SER A 15 -25.07 13.54 48.45
N SER A 16 -26.40 13.45 48.36
CA SER A 16 -27.23 13.66 47.19
C SER A 16 -27.32 15.15 46.86
N THR A 17 -26.96 15.53 45.64
CA THR A 17 -27.46 16.75 45.01
C THR A 17 -28.03 16.40 43.66
N HIS A 18 -29.37 16.42 43.62
CA HIS A 18 -30.21 16.44 42.43
C HIS A 18 -29.77 17.57 41.50
N GLN A 19 -29.35 17.23 40.28
CA GLN A 19 -29.47 18.13 39.13
C GLN A 19 -30.28 17.43 38.05
N GLN A 20 -31.43 18.03 37.77
CA GLN A 20 -32.40 17.61 36.77
C GLN A 20 -31.81 17.74 35.37
N TRP A 21 -31.88 16.66 34.62
CA TRP A 21 -31.71 16.63 33.18
C TRP A 21 -33.01 17.14 32.53
N PRO A 22 -32.98 18.11 31.61
CA PRO A 22 -34.16 18.41 30.81
C PRO A 22 -34.42 17.27 29.82
N ARG A 23 -35.67 16.83 29.83
CA ARG A 23 -36.25 15.76 29.03
C ARG A 23 -36.11 16.00 27.53
N CYS A 24 -35.89 14.91 26.79
CA CYS A 24 -36.21 14.80 25.38
C CYS A 24 -37.66 15.21 25.11
N MET A 25 -37.88 15.95 24.03
CA MET A 25 -39.16 16.03 23.32
C MET A 25 -38.99 15.48 21.90
N PRO A 26 -40.07 14.94 21.30
CA PRO A 26 -40.01 13.96 20.21
C PRO A 26 -39.82 14.61 18.83
N LEU A 27 -39.26 13.82 17.92
CA LEU A 27 -39.28 14.04 16.48
C LEU A 27 -40.74 14.01 15.97
N GLU A 28 -41.17 15.08 15.31
CA GLU A 28 -42.29 15.05 14.37
C GLU A 28 -41.79 15.30 12.95
N ASP A 29 -42.28 14.44 12.06
CA ASP A 29 -42.01 14.35 10.64
C ASP A 29 -42.17 15.66 9.88
N ARG A 30 -41.14 16.04 9.11
CA ARG A 30 -41.35 16.72 7.82
C ARG A 30 -40.37 16.23 6.76
N HIS A 31 -40.91 15.42 5.86
CA HIS A 31 -40.42 15.18 4.51
C HIS A 31 -40.06 16.48 3.79
N TYR A 32 -38.85 16.57 3.23
CA TYR A 32 -38.61 17.20 1.94
C TYR A 32 -37.59 16.39 1.14
N LYS A 33 -38.02 15.96 -0.06
CA LYS A 33 -37.18 15.44 -1.14
C LYS A 33 -36.56 16.61 -1.89
N THR A 34 -35.26 16.56 -2.18
CA THR A 34 -34.57 17.16 -3.34
C THR A 34 -33.20 16.48 -3.43
N THR A 35 -32.97 15.50 -4.31
CA THR A 35 -32.42 15.63 -5.68
C THR A 35 -31.24 16.59 -5.81
N GLY A 36 -30.08 16.04 -6.16
CA GLY A 36 -29.24 16.56 -7.24
C GLY A 36 -28.17 17.59 -6.87
N ASP A 37 -26.94 17.13 -7.03
CA ASP A 37 -25.79 17.86 -7.58
C ASP A 37 -25.05 18.86 -6.69
N CYS A 38 -24.07 18.30 -5.98
CA CYS A 38 -22.81 18.97 -5.70
C CYS A 38 -22.05 19.21 -7.01
N SER A 39 -21.84 20.47 -7.36
CA SER A 39 -20.76 20.87 -8.25
C SER A 39 -19.72 21.66 -7.45
N CYS A 40 -18.49 21.20 -7.55
CA CYS A 40 -17.31 21.83 -6.98
C CYS A 40 -17.06 23.18 -7.68
N PHE A 41 -16.76 24.23 -6.90
CA PHE A 41 -15.98 25.35 -7.40
C PHE A 41 -14.96 25.77 -6.34
N GLU A 42 -13.69 25.53 -6.66
CA GLU A 42 -12.54 26.08 -5.96
C GLU A 42 -12.44 27.61 -6.17
N PRO A 43 -11.79 28.33 -5.25
CA PRO A 43 -11.85 29.79 -5.19
C PRO A 43 -10.85 30.40 -6.18
N THR A 44 -11.35 31.11 -7.19
CA THR A 44 -10.53 32.01 -8.01
C THR A 44 -11.06 33.43 -7.92
N GLY A 45 -10.15 34.36 -7.63
CA GLY A 45 -10.25 35.78 -7.99
C GLY A 45 -11.34 36.60 -7.32
N VAL A 46 -10.99 37.24 -6.20
CA VAL A 46 -11.68 38.48 -5.79
C VAL A 46 -11.35 39.54 -6.83
N THR A 47 -12.29 39.82 -7.73
CA THR A 47 -12.33 41.06 -8.49
C THR A 47 -13.52 41.88 -8.00
N VAL A 48 -13.22 43.08 -7.53
CA VAL A 48 -14.19 44.08 -7.10
C VAL A 48 -14.92 44.56 -8.35
N TRP A 49 -16.25 44.42 -8.36
CA TRP A 49 -17.10 45.11 -9.32
C TRP A 49 -17.91 46.13 -8.54
N ASP A 50 -17.66 47.41 -8.83
CA ASP A 50 -18.52 48.53 -8.48
C ASP A 50 -19.94 48.24 -8.98
N VAL A 51 -20.93 48.39 -8.10
CA VAL A 51 -22.34 48.40 -8.49
C VAL A 51 -22.84 49.83 -8.34
N ASP A 52 -22.92 50.52 -9.48
CA ASP A 52 -23.72 51.73 -9.64
C ASP A 52 -25.19 51.42 -9.38
N VAL A 53 -25.76 52.04 -8.34
CA VAL A 53 -27.19 52.00 -8.06
C VAL A 53 -27.86 53.16 -8.79
N THR A 54 -28.54 52.86 -9.89
CA THR A 54 -29.43 53.83 -10.56
C THR A 54 -30.82 53.75 -9.92
N VAL A 55 -31.27 54.87 -9.35
CA VAL A 55 -32.58 55.00 -8.68
C VAL A 55 -33.67 55.24 -9.73
N GLY A 56 -34.61 54.30 -9.86
CA GLY A 56 -35.85 54.48 -10.61
C GLY A 56 -36.93 55.07 -9.70
N LEU A 57 -37.33 56.31 -9.98
CA LEU A 57 -38.45 57.00 -9.35
C LEU A 57 -39.77 56.55 -10.00
N GLU A 58 -40.74 56.13 -9.19
CA GLU A 58 -42.16 56.16 -9.57
C GLU A 58 -42.95 57.00 -8.57
N ASN A 59 -43.85 57.79 -9.14
CA ASN A 59 -44.59 58.89 -8.51
C ASN A 59 -45.78 58.39 -7.69
N GLY A 60 -46.02 59.02 -6.55
CA GLY A 60 -47.26 58.93 -5.79
C GLY A 60 -47.36 60.09 -4.79
N GLU A 61 -48.37 60.94 -4.96
CA GLU A 61 -48.55 62.26 -4.36
C GLU A 61 -48.99 62.26 -2.88
N PHE A 62 -48.49 63.29 -2.17
CA PHE A 62 -49.04 64.09 -1.05
C PHE A 62 -49.78 63.43 0.14
N GLU A 63 -49.24 63.64 1.35
CA GLU A 63 -49.88 64.55 2.32
C GLU A 63 -48.90 65.04 3.41
N THR A 64 -49.11 66.30 3.80
CA THR A 64 -48.29 67.11 4.70
C THR A 64 -48.60 66.87 6.17
N SER A 65 -47.60 66.81 7.04
CA SER A 65 -47.58 67.60 8.29
C SER A 65 -46.22 67.52 8.99
N GLN A 66 -45.82 68.65 9.55
CA GLN A 66 -44.58 68.89 10.28
C GLN A 66 -44.52 68.04 11.56
N ASP A 67 -43.48 67.22 11.69
CA ASP A 67 -42.81 66.92 12.96
C ASP A 67 -41.48 66.19 12.69
N ARG A 68 -40.43 66.96 12.37
CA ARG A 68 -39.05 66.45 12.30
C ARG A 68 -38.06 67.55 12.68
N VAL A 69 -37.68 67.64 13.95
CA VAL A 69 -36.35 68.18 14.32
C VAL A 69 -35.67 67.42 15.48
N GLU A 70 -36.34 66.66 16.36
CA GLU A 70 -35.65 66.03 17.51
C GLU A 70 -35.21 64.56 17.35
N GLN A 71 -35.37 63.93 16.18
CA GLN A 71 -34.96 62.52 15.98
C GLN A 71 -33.68 62.32 15.16
N LEU A 72 -32.93 63.37 14.80
CA LEU A 72 -31.75 63.22 13.92
C LEU A 72 -30.39 63.33 14.62
N THR A 73 -30.31 63.60 15.92
CA THR A 73 -29.03 63.63 16.66
C THR A 73 -28.75 62.38 17.50
N THR A 74 -29.75 61.53 17.75
CA THR A 74 -29.58 60.25 18.45
C THR A 74 -29.25 59.06 17.53
N TRP A 75 -29.47 59.20 16.21
CA TRP A 75 -29.19 58.14 15.23
C TRP A 75 -27.79 58.19 14.60
N SER A 76 -27.05 59.30 14.78
CA SER A 76 -25.66 59.38 14.30
C SER A 76 -24.64 58.83 15.30
N LEU A 77 -24.92 58.92 16.61
CA LEU A 77 -24.03 58.39 17.64
C LEU A 77 -24.14 56.87 17.82
N THR A 78 -25.30 56.27 17.52
CA THR A 78 -25.50 54.81 17.62
C THR A 78 -24.82 54.05 16.47
N TYR A 79 -24.84 54.59 15.24
CA TYR A 79 -24.17 53.98 14.09
C TYR A 79 -22.63 54.00 14.22
N GLU A 80 -22.02 55.11 14.68
CA GLU A 80 -20.57 55.14 14.93
C GLU A 80 -20.14 54.22 16.09
N MET A 81 -20.92 54.16 17.17
CA MET A 81 -20.63 53.26 18.31
C MET A 81 -20.76 51.78 17.93
N ASP A 82 -21.73 51.43 17.08
CA ASP A 82 -21.96 50.05 16.62
C ASP A 82 -20.89 49.60 15.63
N ASP A 83 -20.41 50.47 14.74
CA ASP A 83 -19.28 50.18 13.84
C ASP A 83 -17.95 50.07 14.60
N ILE A 84 -17.71 50.92 15.62
CA ILE A 84 -16.54 50.79 16.51
C ILE A 84 -16.64 49.47 17.30
N ASN A 85 -17.82 49.11 17.84
CA ASN A 85 -18.02 47.83 18.52
C ASN A 85 -17.86 46.63 17.58
N LEU A 86 -18.33 46.71 16.33
CA LEU A 86 -18.16 45.66 15.34
C LEU A 86 -16.67 45.52 14.96
N HIS A 87 -15.97 46.63 14.81
CA HIS A 87 -14.54 46.68 14.53
C HIS A 87 -13.70 46.13 15.69
N TYR A 88 -14.01 46.50 16.95
CA TYR A 88 -13.36 45.93 18.14
C TYR A 88 -13.70 44.45 18.33
N ARG A 89 -14.94 44.02 18.06
CA ARG A 89 -15.32 42.59 18.05
C ARG A 89 -14.59 41.83 16.96
N PHE A 90 -14.40 42.42 15.78
CA PHE A 90 -13.65 41.83 14.67
C PHE A 90 -12.14 41.78 14.96
N LEU A 91 -11.56 42.81 15.57
CA LEU A 91 -10.16 42.82 16.01
C LEU A 91 -9.90 41.82 17.15
N ASN A 92 -10.82 41.72 18.12
CA ASN A 92 -10.77 40.73 19.18
C ASN A 92 -10.98 39.31 18.66
N TRP A 93 -11.89 39.13 17.69
CA TRP A 93 -12.06 37.88 16.94
C TRP A 93 -10.79 37.52 16.17
N ARG A 94 -10.15 38.46 15.48
CA ARG A 94 -8.89 38.24 14.76
C ARG A 94 -7.71 37.97 15.69
N ARG A 95 -7.62 38.65 16.85
CA ARG A 95 -6.62 38.32 17.89
C ARG A 95 -6.86 36.93 18.45
N ARG A 96 -8.10 36.58 18.78
CA ARG A 96 -8.47 35.27 19.31
C ARG A 96 -8.28 34.16 18.28
N ILE A 97 -8.57 34.40 17.00
CA ILE A 97 -8.23 33.48 15.91
C ILE A 97 -6.72 33.38 15.75
N ARG A 98 -5.97 34.48 15.83
CA ARG A 98 -4.51 34.48 15.72
C ARG A 98 -3.89 33.71 16.89
N GLU A 99 -4.32 33.95 18.12
CA GLU A 99 -3.92 33.18 19.31
C GLU A 99 -4.33 31.70 19.19
N ILE A 100 -5.54 31.38 18.72
CA ILE A 100 -5.96 29.98 18.48
C ILE A 100 -5.08 29.34 17.40
N ARG A 101 -4.77 30.06 16.32
CA ARG A 101 -3.89 29.59 15.24
C ARG A 101 -2.45 29.45 15.71
N GLU A 102 -1.93 30.36 16.52
CA GLU A 102 -0.58 30.31 17.11
C GLU A 102 -0.47 29.19 18.14
N VAL A 103 -1.47 29.03 19.03
CA VAL A 103 -1.53 27.92 20.00
C VAL A 103 -1.68 26.56 19.30
N ARG A 104 -2.45 26.48 18.21
CA ARG A 104 -2.53 25.26 17.39
C ARG A 104 -1.22 25.03 16.60
N ALA A 105 -0.59 26.08 16.08
CA ALA A 105 0.67 25.98 15.35
C ALA A 105 1.85 25.53 16.24
N VAL A 106 1.86 25.88 17.53
CA VAL A 106 2.86 25.39 18.49
C VAL A 106 2.58 23.94 18.92
N ARG A 107 1.31 23.51 18.98
CA ARG A 107 0.96 22.13 19.36
C ARG A 107 1.31 21.09 18.29
N TYR A 108 1.29 21.45 17.02
CA TYR A 108 1.48 20.54 15.89
C TYR A 108 2.77 20.83 15.13
N GLN A 109 3.89 20.89 15.85
CA GLN A 109 5.23 20.92 15.25
C GLN A 109 5.83 19.51 15.28
N GLU A 110 6.62 19.19 14.26
CA GLU A 110 7.46 18.01 14.29
C GLU A 110 8.46 18.11 15.44
N ARG A 111 8.75 16.99 16.09
CA ARG A 111 9.71 16.93 17.20
C ARG A 111 10.68 15.82 16.94
N TYR A 112 11.97 16.12 17.04
CA TYR A 112 12.99 15.10 16.88
C TYR A 112 14.22 15.39 17.74
N LYS A 113 14.95 14.32 18.08
CA LYS A 113 16.20 14.38 18.83
C LYS A 113 17.18 13.38 18.23
N ARG A 114 18.45 13.78 18.06
CA ARG A 114 19.52 12.94 17.47
C ARG A 114 19.19 12.42 16.07
N MET A 115 18.43 13.21 15.31
CA MET A 115 18.08 12.97 13.92
C MET A 115 18.43 14.23 13.12
N LEU A 116 18.92 14.06 11.90
CA LEU A 116 18.98 15.11 10.89
C LEU A 116 17.80 14.93 9.94
N LYS A 117 17.08 16.02 9.66
CA LYS A 117 15.97 16.04 8.70
C LYS A 117 16.32 16.92 7.52
N ASN A 118 16.36 16.32 6.33
CA ASN A 118 16.60 17.01 5.05
C ASN A 118 15.44 16.71 4.10
N GLY A 119 14.45 17.62 4.06
CA GLY A 119 13.18 17.34 3.38
C GLY A 119 12.48 16.15 4.05
N ASP A 120 12.26 15.10 3.28
CA ASP A 120 11.61 13.86 3.70
C ASP A 120 12.60 12.78 4.18
N THR A 121 13.90 13.04 4.06
CA THR A 121 14.94 12.13 4.54
C THR A 121 15.27 12.40 6.00
N LEU A 122 15.30 11.33 6.79
CA LEU A 122 15.71 11.33 8.19
C LEU A 122 16.96 10.45 8.34
N SER A 123 18.02 11.00 8.91
CA SER A 123 19.27 10.27 9.14
C SER A 123 19.68 10.34 10.62
N TYR A 124 20.19 9.24 11.15
CA TYR A 124 20.62 9.17 12.55
C TYR A 124 21.86 10.04 12.82
N GLN A 125 21.87 10.74 13.96
CA GLN A 125 22.95 11.64 14.37
C GLN A 125 23.38 11.46 15.85
N GLY A 126 22.93 10.40 16.51
CA GLY A 126 23.33 10.10 17.89
C GLY A 126 24.58 9.21 17.98
N ASN A 127 25.00 8.93 19.21
CA ASN A 127 26.10 8.00 19.47
C ASN A 127 25.60 6.55 19.59
N SER A 128 26.51 5.57 19.73
CA SER A 128 26.19 4.12 19.70
C SER A 128 25.20 3.62 20.78
N ASP A 129 24.99 4.39 21.85
CA ASP A 129 24.15 4.01 23.01
C ASP A 129 22.92 4.92 23.18
N GLU A 130 22.65 5.76 22.18
CA GLU A 130 21.56 6.73 22.23
C GLU A 130 20.46 6.35 21.26
N VAL A 131 19.21 6.60 21.62
CA VAL A 131 18.09 6.54 20.66
C VAL A 131 17.85 7.93 20.08
N GLY A 132 17.70 8.00 18.76
CA GLY A 132 17.11 9.11 18.04
C GLY A 132 15.65 8.79 17.72
N CYS A 133 14.79 9.79 17.83
CA CYS A 133 13.36 9.62 17.58
C CYS A 133 12.81 10.88 16.94
N TYR A 134 12.00 10.69 15.92
CA TYR A 134 11.23 11.70 15.21
C TYR A 134 9.74 11.44 15.41
N VAL A 135 8.96 12.49 15.66
CA VAL A 135 7.50 12.47 15.77
C VAL A 135 6.94 13.53 14.84
N ALA A 136 6.04 13.10 13.96
CA ALA A 136 5.38 13.94 12.96
C ALA A 136 4.47 15.00 13.60
N PRO A 137 4.16 16.09 12.87
CA PRO A 137 3.41 17.21 13.44
C PRO A 137 1.92 16.92 13.67
N ARG A 138 1.33 15.95 12.98
CA ARG A 138 -0.12 15.66 13.04
C ARG A 138 -0.38 14.19 13.37
N PRO A 139 -1.45 13.88 14.11
CA PRO A 139 -1.86 12.50 14.32
C PRO A 139 -2.47 11.92 13.05
N LEU A 140 -2.51 10.59 12.96
CA LEU A 140 -3.32 9.92 11.96
C LEU A 140 -4.80 10.19 12.21
N SER A 141 -5.57 10.28 11.12
CA SER A 141 -7.00 10.57 11.13
C SER A 141 -7.68 9.91 9.92
N LYS A 142 -9.01 9.94 9.83
CA LYS A 142 -9.74 9.36 8.68
C LYS A 142 -9.26 9.89 7.32
N GLY A 143 -8.85 11.16 7.23
CA GLY A 143 -8.34 11.76 5.99
C GLY A 143 -6.82 11.68 5.80
N ASN A 144 -6.10 11.08 6.74
CA ASN A 144 -4.66 10.81 6.66
C ASN A 144 -4.35 9.65 7.61
N CYS A 145 -4.76 8.44 7.21
CA CYS A 145 -4.81 7.26 8.08
C CYS A 145 -3.59 6.34 7.94
N TYR A 146 -2.64 6.68 7.08
CA TYR A 146 -1.48 5.85 6.76
C TYR A 146 -0.26 6.71 6.43
N PHE A 147 0.93 6.16 6.64
CA PHE A 147 2.20 6.74 6.24
C PHE A 147 3.21 5.62 5.96
N GLU A 148 4.23 5.91 5.15
CA GLU A 148 5.27 4.96 4.78
C GLU A 148 6.68 5.46 5.08
N VAL A 149 7.58 4.51 5.33
CA VAL A 149 8.99 4.75 5.62
C VAL A 149 9.83 3.80 4.79
N THR A 150 10.57 4.34 3.84
CA THR A 150 11.50 3.57 3.01
C THR A 150 12.88 3.56 3.65
N ILE A 151 13.46 2.38 3.87
CA ILE A 151 14.80 2.22 4.43
C ILE A 151 15.84 2.51 3.36
N MET A 152 16.51 3.66 3.48
CA MET A 152 17.56 4.06 2.54
C MET A 152 18.90 3.41 2.88
N ASP A 153 19.19 3.25 4.17
CA ASP A 153 20.33 2.55 4.72
C ASP A 153 19.97 2.00 6.12
N THR A 154 20.30 0.73 6.38
CA THR A 154 20.08 0.09 7.68
C THR A 154 21.11 0.52 8.73
N GLY A 155 22.20 1.18 8.31
CA GLY A 155 23.32 1.47 9.20
C GLY A 155 23.94 0.20 9.77
N VAL A 156 24.61 0.33 10.91
CA VAL A 156 25.37 -0.75 11.53
C VAL A 156 24.49 -1.85 12.14
N ARG A 157 23.34 -1.48 12.73
CA ARG A 157 22.49 -2.42 13.48
C ARG A 157 21.10 -2.63 12.88
N GLY A 158 20.62 -1.78 11.96
CA GLY A 158 19.28 -1.89 11.39
C GLY A 158 18.15 -1.58 12.36
N THR A 159 18.46 -0.96 13.51
CA THR A 159 17.56 -0.68 14.64
C THR A 159 16.62 0.49 14.34
N ILE A 160 15.88 0.37 13.25
CA ILE A 160 14.89 1.33 12.78
C ILE A 160 13.51 0.87 13.24
N ALA A 161 12.77 1.75 13.91
CA ALA A 161 11.42 1.49 14.40
C ALA A 161 10.43 2.43 13.76
N VAL A 162 9.30 1.90 13.27
CA VAL A 162 8.23 2.69 12.63
C VAL A 162 6.93 2.43 13.38
N GLY A 163 6.21 3.48 13.76
CA GLY A 163 4.95 3.30 14.46
C GLY A 163 4.27 4.57 14.92
N LEU A 164 3.44 4.42 15.95
CA LEU A 164 2.58 5.45 16.47
C LEU A 164 2.84 5.72 17.94
N VAL A 165 2.87 7.01 18.31
CA VAL A 165 3.16 7.48 19.66
C VAL A 165 2.21 8.60 20.10
N PRO A 166 2.05 8.88 21.40
CA PRO A 166 1.37 10.08 21.86
C PRO A 166 2.15 11.36 21.51
N GLN A 167 1.44 12.50 21.43
CA GLN A 167 2.01 13.82 21.08
C GLN A 167 3.31 14.18 21.83
N HIS A 168 3.36 13.83 23.12
CA HIS A 168 4.48 14.15 24.01
C HIS A 168 5.36 12.95 24.34
N TYR A 169 5.59 12.08 23.35
CA TYR A 169 6.51 10.95 23.48
C TYR A 169 7.94 11.39 23.87
N LYS A 170 8.67 10.57 24.64
CA LYS A 170 10.07 10.87 24.93
C LYS A 170 10.94 10.51 23.72
N LEU A 171 11.74 11.46 23.25
CA LEU A 171 12.53 11.32 22.02
C LEU A 171 13.85 10.57 22.20
N ASP A 172 14.06 9.96 23.37
CA ASP A 172 15.22 9.15 23.73
C ASP A 172 14.85 7.67 23.92
N HIS A 173 13.68 7.26 23.43
CA HIS A 173 13.19 5.89 23.42
C HIS A 173 12.69 5.54 22.01
N GLN A 174 12.82 4.27 21.62
CA GLN A 174 12.26 3.82 20.35
C GLN A 174 10.73 3.81 20.43
N PRO A 175 10.02 4.20 19.36
CA PRO A 175 8.58 3.95 19.24
C PRO A 175 8.21 2.53 19.68
N GLY A 176 7.09 2.39 20.40
CA GLY A 176 6.62 1.12 20.95
C GLY A 176 7.16 0.77 22.35
N TRP A 177 8.21 1.43 22.86
CA TRP A 177 8.82 1.07 24.16
C TRP A 177 8.13 1.67 25.39
N LEU A 178 7.44 2.80 25.25
CA LEU A 178 6.75 3.50 26.34
C LEU A 178 5.22 3.37 26.20
N PRO A 179 4.45 3.47 27.29
CA PRO A 179 2.99 3.31 27.26
C PRO A 179 2.29 4.16 26.20
N HIS A 180 1.17 3.63 25.68
CA HIS A 180 0.35 4.26 24.63
C HIS A 180 1.08 4.45 23.28
N SER A 181 2.15 3.69 23.04
CA SER A 181 2.82 3.64 21.75
C SER A 181 2.88 2.21 21.20
N ILE A 182 2.93 2.10 19.89
CA ILE A 182 3.03 0.83 19.16
C ILE A 182 3.97 1.01 17.99
N ALA A 183 4.85 0.04 17.74
CA ALA A 183 5.78 0.12 16.60
C ALA A 183 6.26 -1.26 16.15
N TYR A 184 6.57 -1.32 14.85
CA TYR A 184 7.21 -2.45 14.20
C TYR A 184 8.70 -2.12 13.99
N HIS A 185 9.57 -3.04 14.42
CA HIS A 185 11.02 -2.84 14.43
C HIS A 185 11.66 -3.64 13.28
N ALA A 186 12.47 -2.96 12.46
CA ALA A 186 13.04 -3.50 11.23
C ALA A 186 14.10 -4.59 11.47
N ASP A 187 14.89 -4.46 12.54
CA ASP A 187 16.03 -5.33 12.84
C ASP A 187 15.63 -6.74 13.28
N ASP A 188 14.49 -6.88 13.97
CA ASP A 188 14.05 -8.16 14.50
C ASP A 188 12.66 -8.60 14.04
N GLY A 189 11.92 -7.74 13.33
CA GLY A 189 10.59 -8.03 12.81
C GLY A 189 9.54 -8.11 13.91
N LYS A 190 9.80 -7.57 15.11
CA LYS A 190 8.86 -7.64 16.22
C LYS A 190 8.01 -6.40 16.34
N LEU A 191 6.86 -6.61 16.97
CA LEU A 191 5.96 -5.56 17.40
C LEU A 191 6.20 -5.21 18.88
N TYR A 192 6.38 -3.93 19.15
CA TYR A 192 6.53 -3.38 20.48
C TYR A 192 5.30 -2.55 20.82
N ASN A 193 4.62 -2.88 21.91
CA ASN A 193 3.34 -2.25 22.30
C ASN A 193 3.40 -1.78 23.76
N GLY A 194 3.82 -0.54 23.97
CA GLY A 194 3.86 0.08 25.28
C GLY A 194 5.02 -0.35 26.18
N ASN A 195 5.94 -1.19 25.70
CA ASN A 195 6.98 -1.80 26.51
C ASN A 195 8.19 -2.28 25.66
N PRO A 196 9.40 -2.42 26.23
CA PRO A 196 10.62 -2.75 25.49
C PRO A 196 10.77 -4.25 25.19
N VAL A 197 9.73 -5.08 25.37
CA VAL A 197 9.75 -6.51 25.06
C VAL A 197 8.90 -6.75 23.81
N GLY A 198 9.59 -6.95 22.68
CA GLY A 198 8.93 -7.19 21.39
C GLY A 198 8.29 -8.57 21.30
N GLN A 199 7.18 -8.65 20.57
CA GLN A 199 6.47 -9.89 20.24
C GLN A 199 6.71 -10.25 18.77
N GLN A 200 6.81 -11.54 18.44
CA GLN A 200 6.93 -11.98 17.06
C GLN A 200 5.72 -11.49 16.25
N PHE A 201 5.97 -10.83 15.13
CA PHE A 201 4.92 -10.17 14.37
C PHE A 201 5.13 -10.31 12.85
N GLY A 202 6.30 -9.93 12.35
CA GLY A 202 6.59 -9.91 10.92
C GLY A 202 8.03 -10.32 10.59
N PRO A 203 8.38 -10.30 9.29
CA PRO A 203 9.76 -10.48 8.85
C PRO A 203 10.66 -9.31 9.27
N LYS A 204 11.97 -9.45 9.13
CA LYS A 204 12.88 -8.29 9.23
C LYS A 204 12.77 -7.40 8.00
N CYS A 205 13.15 -6.13 8.11
CA CYS A 205 13.22 -5.18 7.00
C CYS A 205 14.68 -4.77 6.73
N ASN A 206 15.05 -4.71 5.46
CA ASN A 206 16.40 -4.37 4.99
C ASN A 206 16.38 -3.10 4.15
N ARG A 207 17.56 -2.65 3.73
CA ARG A 207 17.71 -1.55 2.78
C ARG A 207 16.85 -1.79 1.53
N GLY A 208 16.07 -0.78 1.15
CA GLY A 208 15.13 -0.82 0.04
C GLY A 208 13.71 -1.21 0.44
N ASP A 209 13.51 -1.86 1.60
CA ASP A 209 12.17 -2.18 2.08
C ASP A 209 11.42 -0.93 2.55
N ARG A 210 10.10 -0.96 2.38
CA ARG A 210 9.15 0.08 2.79
C ARG A 210 8.26 -0.45 3.90
N ILE A 211 8.26 0.23 5.03
CA ILE A 211 7.40 -0.08 6.18
C ILE A 211 6.26 0.93 6.20
N GLY A 212 5.02 0.46 6.09
CA GLY A 212 3.84 1.29 6.29
C GLY A 212 3.23 1.10 7.67
N CYS A 213 2.54 2.13 8.15
CA CYS A 213 1.79 2.08 9.39
C CYS A 213 0.52 2.92 9.26
N GLY A 214 -0.62 2.35 9.62
CA GLY A 214 -1.90 3.04 9.52
C GLY A 214 -2.94 2.61 10.54
N ILE A 215 -4.11 3.23 10.46
CA ILE A 215 -5.27 2.98 11.33
C ILE A 215 -6.52 2.69 10.51
N TYR A 216 -7.29 1.68 10.92
CA TYR A 216 -8.62 1.42 10.35
C TYR A 216 -9.65 2.39 10.97
N ALA A 217 -10.16 3.31 10.17
CA ALA A 217 -11.02 4.41 10.62
C ALA A 217 -12.40 3.98 11.13
N ASP A 218 -12.85 2.76 10.83
CA ASP A 218 -14.20 2.27 11.12
C ASP A 218 -14.34 1.50 12.44
N THR A 219 -13.28 1.42 13.24
CA THR A 219 -13.30 0.75 14.56
C THR A 219 -13.52 1.75 15.71
N SER A 220 -14.51 2.63 15.60
CA SER A 220 -14.76 3.70 16.59
C SER A 220 -15.80 3.36 17.67
N ASP A 221 -15.95 2.09 18.04
CA ASP A 221 -16.70 1.73 19.23
C ASP A 221 -15.75 1.71 20.45
N ALA A 222 -16.02 2.58 21.42
CA ALA A 222 -15.41 2.61 22.75
C ALA A 222 -13.94 3.07 22.91
N GLY A 223 -13.40 3.91 22.00
CA GLY A 223 -12.08 4.55 22.20
C GLY A 223 -10.88 3.64 21.92
N LEU A 224 -11.09 2.60 21.14
CA LEU A 224 -10.06 1.75 20.57
C LEU A 224 -9.85 2.11 19.10
N VAL A 225 -8.69 1.73 18.54
CA VAL A 225 -8.40 1.82 17.11
C VAL A 225 -7.55 0.63 16.71
N THR A 226 -7.84 0.04 15.55
CA THR A 226 -6.97 -0.98 14.98
C THR A 226 -5.83 -0.33 14.22
N VAL A 227 -4.60 -0.55 14.66
CA VAL A 227 -3.37 -0.14 13.98
C VAL A 227 -2.86 -1.32 13.17
N PHE A 228 -2.52 -1.10 11.92
CA PHE A 228 -1.91 -2.11 11.06
C PHE A 228 -0.54 -1.66 10.56
N PHE A 229 0.28 -2.62 10.16
CA PHE A 229 1.60 -2.39 9.59
C PHE A 229 1.72 -3.13 8.27
N THR A 230 2.48 -2.56 7.34
CA THR A 230 2.74 -3.16 6.04
C THR A 230 4.24 -3.27 5.80
N LYS A 231 4.60 -4.19 4.93
CA LYS A 231 5.93 -4.29 4.35
C LYS A 231 5.78 -4.36 2.84
N ASN A 232 6.39 -3.42 2.12
CA ASN A 232 6.36 -3.32 0.67
C ASN A 232 4.93 -3.36 0.11
N GLY A 233 4.01 -2.61 0.73
CA GLY A 233 2.59 -2.54 0.33
C GLY A 233 1.70 -3.66 0.84
N LYS A 234 2.25 -4.75 1.41
CA LYS A 234 1.47 -5.87 1.94
C LYS A 234 1.29 -5.77 3.46
N GLU A 235 0.07 -5.94 3.96
CA GLU A 235 -0.19 -6.02 5.41
C GLU A 235 0.59 -7.18 6.05
N VAL A 236 1.34 -6.85 7.10
CA VAL A 236 2.06 -7.80 7.96
C VAL A 236 1.14 -8.28 9.09
N GLY A 237 0.31 -7.38 9.61
CA GLY A 237 -0.72 -7.68 10.59
C GLY A 237 -1.27 -6.41 11.23
N SER A 238 -2.21 -6.60 12.16
CA SER A 238 -2.90 -5.52 12.85
C SER A 238 -3.14 -5.81 14.33
N VAL A 239 -3.25 -4.75 15.15
CA VAL A 239 -3.43 -4.80 16.59
C VAL A 239 -4.37 -3.69 17.05
N VAL A 240 -5.31 -4.04 17.91
CA VAL A 240 -6.23 -3.09 18.55
C VAL A 240 -5.53 -2.41 19.73
N VAL A 241 -5.51 -1.07 19.73
CA VAL A 241 -4.89 -0.26 20.79
C VAL A 241 -5.85 0.83 21.28
N PRO A 242 -5.73 1.29 22.53
CA PRO A 242 -6.50 2.43 23.00
C PRO A 242 -6.07 3.73 22.31
N VAL A 243 -7.05 4.54 21.89
CA VAL A 243 -6.81 5.85 21.31
C VAL A 243 -6.39 6.83 22.41
N ALA A 244 -5.22 7.45 22.25
CA ALA A 244 -4.81 8.54 23.14
C ALA A 244 -5.73 9.76 22.95
N PRO A 245 -6.05 10.55 24.00
CA PRO A 245 -6.94 11.70 23.89
C PRO A 245 -6.54 12.72 22.82
N ASP A 246 -5.24 12.87 22.59
CA ASP A 246 -4.67 13.81 21.61
C ASP A 246 -4.37 13.15 20.25
N GLY A 247 -4.73 11.87 20.07
CA GLY A 247 -4.45 11.07 18.89
C GLY A 247 -3.09 10.38 18.90
N LEU A 248 -2.88 9.56 17.87
CA LEU A 248 -1.65 8.77 17.65
C LEU A 248 -0.85 9.37 16.50
N PHE A 249 0.42 9.67 16.75
CA PHE A 249 1.30 10.41 15.84
C PHE A 249 2.30 9.48 15.18
N PRO A 250 2.52 9.58 13.86
CA PRO A 250 3.61 8.90 13.17
C PRO A 250 4.95 9.19 13.84
N ALA A 251 5.72 8.14 14.08
CA ALA A 251 7.03 8.22 14.69
C ALA A 251 8.02 7.22 14.10
N ILE A 252 9.27 7.67 14.04
CA ILE A 252 10.40 6.91 13.54
C ILE A 252 11.50 6.94 14.59
N GLY A 253 12.02 5.77 14.94
CA GLY A 253 13.14 5.60 15.85
C GLY A 253 14.38 5.04 15.15
N MET A 254 15.56 5.47 15.59
CA MET A 254 16.86 5.04 15.10
C MET A 254 17.85 4.94 16.27
N HIS A 255 18.83 4.05 16.17
CA HIS A 255 19.78 3.79 17.26
C HIS A 255 21.19 3.44 16.76
N SER A 256 21.45 3.40 15.45
CA SER A 256 22.80 3.08 14.95
C SER A 256 23.29 3.98 13.83
N LEU A 257 24.62 4.19 13.81
CA LEU A 257 25.29 5.00 12.81
C LEU A 257 24.98 4.49 11.39
N GLY A 258 24.70 5.43 10.49
CA GLY A 258 24.38 5.15 9.10
C GLY A 258 22.91 4.85 8.83
N GLU A 259 22.06 4.72 9.86
CA GLU A 259 20.62 4.56 9.64
C GLU A 259 20.04 5.79 8.95
N GLU A 260 19.36 5.57 7.83
CA GLU A 260 18.72 6.60 7.03
C GLU A 260 17.44 6.08 6.40
N VAL A 261 16.38 6.89 6.45
CA VAL A 261 15.08 6.56 5.86
C VAL A 261 14.51 7.75 5.11
N ARG A 262 13.59 7.47 4.17
CA ARG A 262 12.71 8.45 3.55
C ARG A 262 11.29 8.27 4.08
N LEU A 263 10.71 9.33 4.64
CA LEU A 263 9.38 9.36 5.22
C LEU A 263 8.38 9.93 4.21
N ASP A 264 7.28 9.22 3.98
CA ASP A 264 6.11 9.73 3.25
C ASP A 264 4.91 9.80 4.19
N LEU A 265 4.53 11.02 4.57
CA LEU A 265 3.37 11.30 5.43
C LEU A 265 2.06 11.45 4.66
N GLN A 266 2.10 11.44 3.33
CA GLN A 266 0.95 11.58 2.45
C GLN A 266 0.64 10.28 1.71
N ALA A 267 1.27 9.17 2.12
CA ALA A 267 0.99 7.86 1.54
C ALA A 267 -0.49 7.51 1.74
N GLU A 268 -1.13 7.07 0.67
CA GLU A 268 -2.53 6.69 0.68
C GLU A 268 -2.66 5.19 0.96
N TRP A 269 -3.59 4.83 1.85
CA TRP A 269 -4.03 3.46 2.11
C TRP A 269 -5.51 3.39 1.84
N GLY A 270 -5.85 2.96 0.62
CA GLY A 270 -7.19 3.05 0.07
C GLY A 270 -8.07 1.88 0.48
N SER A 271 -9.24 2.21 1.00
CA SER A 271 -10.40 1.37 1.25
C SER A 271 -10.89 0.68 -0.02
N GLU A 272 -11.08 -0.62 0.06
CA GLU A 272 -11.52 -1.53 -1.01
C GLU A 272 -12.92 -1.22 -1.63
N GLU A 273 -13.60 -0.13 -1.24
CA GLU A 273 -15.01 0.11 -1.62
C GLU A 273 -15.29 1.28 -2.59
N GLU A 274 -14.35 2.18 -2.92
CA GLU A 274 -14.64 3.28 -3.88
C GLU A 274 -13.78 3.31 -5.17
N ASP A 275 -12.70 2.55 -5.31
CA ASP A 275 -11.90 2.49 -6.55
C ASP A 275 -12.22 1.29 -7.44
N SER A 276 -13.52 1.04 -7.65
CA SER A 276 -14.00 0.26 -8.81
C SER A 276 -13.86 1.03 -10.14
N VAL A 277 -13.10 2.14 -10.20
CA VAL A 277 -12.79 2.87 -11.42
C VAL A 277 -11.33 3.36 -11.37
N MET A 278 -10.44 2.56 -11.98
CA MET A 278 -9.07 2.90 -12.45
C MET A 278 -7.94 2.95 -11.40
N MET A 279 -7.61 1.81 -10.79
CA MET A 279 -6.29 1.55 -10.22
C MET A 279 -5.25 1.47 -11.36
N VAL A 280 -4.19 2.28 -11.30
CA VAL A 280 -2.95 1.96 -12.00
C VAL A 280 -2.22 0.95 -11.13
N ASP A 281 -2.56 -0.32 -11.29
CA ASP A 281 -1.85 -1.44 -10.69
C ASP A 281 -0.36 -1.28 -11.05
N SER A 282 0.52 -1.31 -10.04
CA SER A 282 1.95 -1.40 -10.30
C SER A 282 2.33 -2.73 -10.98
N HIS A 283 1.41 -3.70 -11.07
CA HIS A 283 1.52 -5.05 -11.65
C HIS A 283 2.72 -5.88 -11.15
N GLU A 284 3.57 -5.32 -10.27
CA GLU A 284 4.74 -5.98 -9.68
C GLU A 284 4.33 -7.20 -8.85
N ASP A 285 3.19 -7.14 -8.14
CA ASP A 285 2.64 -8.23 -7.34
C ASP A 285 2.03 -9.38 -8.17
N GLU A 286 1.88 -9.19 -9.48
CA GLU A 286 1.45 -10.26 -10.39
C GLU A 286 2.61 -11.22 -10.72
N TRP A 287 3.87 -10.82 -10.48
CA TRP A 287 5.06 -11.62 -10.79
C TRP A 287 5.62 -12.28 -9.54
N ALA A 288 5.77 -13.61 -9.55
CA ALA A 288 6.46 -14.30 -8.45
C ALA A 288 7.97 -14.33 -8.63
N ARG A 289 8.45 -14.32 -9.89
CA ARG A 289 9.85 -14.54 -10.21
C ARG A 289 10.28 -13.63 -11.35
N LEU A 290 11.22 -12.74 -11.05
CA LEU A 290 11.82 -11.80 -11.98
C LEU A 290 13.33 -11.97 -11.93
N TYR A 291 13.95 -12.16 -13.09
CA TYR A 291 15.40 -12.27 -13.25
C TYR A 291 15.81 -11.48 -14.48
N ASP A 292 16.76 -10.55 -14.33
CA ASP A 292 17.25 -9.71 -15.43
C ASP A 292 16.14 -9.01 -16.25
N VAL A 293 15.01 -8.77 -15.59
CA VAL A 293 13.84 -8.04 -16.09
C VAL A 293 13.41 -7.03 -15.02
N ARG A 294 13.13 -5.81 -15.45
CA ARG A 294 12.54 -4.75 -14.62
C ARG A 294 11.07 -4.59 -14.98
N VAL A 295 10.23 -4.45 -13.96
CA VAL A 295 8.79 -4.17 -14.09
C VAL A 295 8.54 -2.68 -13.84
N SER A 296 7.59 -2.09 -14.55
CA SER A 296 7.10 -0.72 -14.30
C SER A 296 5.65 -0.62 -14.75
N GLY A 297 4.71 -0.92 -13.85
CA GLY A 297 3.32 -1.18 -14.24
C GLY A 297 3.24 -2.42 -15.13
N THR A 298 2.46 -2.35 -16.21
CA THR A 298 2.36 -3.42 -17.21
C THR A 298 3.62 -3.61 -18.07
N LEU A 299 4.61 -2.72 -17.98
CA LEU A 299 5.80 -2.76 -18.82
C LEU A 299 6.88 -3.67 -18.19
N LEU A 300 7.37 -4.62 -18.98
CA LEU A 300 8.58 -5.38 -18.70
C LEU A 300 9.71 -4.89 -19.60
N GLU A 301 10.89 -4.67 -19.02
CA GLU A 301 12.10 -4.27 -19.72
C GLU A 301 13.24 -5.23 -19.41
N TYR A 302 13.91 -5.72 -20.44
CA TYR A 302 15.11 -6.52 -20.29
C TYR A 302 16.29 -5.68 -19.77
N VAL A 303 16.88 -6.10 -18.65
CA VAL A 303 18.03 -5.44 -18.00
C VAL A 303 19.25 -6.35 -17.87
N GLY A 304 19.20 -7.53 -18.50
CA GLY A 304 20.31 -8.49 -18.53
C GLY A 304 21.44 -8.13 -19.49
N LYS A 305 22.47 -8.99 -19.52
CA LYS A 305 23.70 -8.75 -20.29
C LYS A 305 23.57 -9.08 -21.79
N GLY A 306 22.71 -10.02 -22.15
CA GLY A 306 22.44 -10.45 -23.52
C GLY A 306 23.65 -11.01 -24.29
N LYS A 307 24.67 -11.54 -23.59
CA LYS A 307 25.94 -11.97 -24.22
C LYS A 307 25.92 -13.44 -24.63
N SER A 308 25.20 -14.27 -23.89
CA SER A 308 25.09 -15.71 -24.07
C SER A 308 23.65 -16.17 -23.95
N ILE A 309 23.34 -17.37 -24.44
CA ILE A 309 22.03 -18.01 -24.29
C ILE A 309 21.62 -18.27 -22.83
N MET A 310 22.53 -18.04 -21.88
CA MET A 310 22.29 -18.17 -20.44
C MET A 310 21.87 -16.86 -19.78
N ASP A 311 22.04 -15.71 -20.46
CA ASP A 311 21.69 -14.38 -19.95
C ASP A 311 20.20 -14.05 -20.18
N VAL A 312 19.33 -15.07 -20.14
CA VAL A 312 17.90 -14.91 -20.34
C VAL A 312 17.30 -14.12 -19.17
N GLY A 313 16.58 -13.06 -19.50
CA GLY A 313 15.67 -12.39 -18.60
C GLY A 313 14.35 -13.17 -18.55
N LEU A 314 13.87 -13.46 -17.35
CA LEU A 314 12.67 -14.25 -17.10
C LEU A 314 11.71 -13.47 -16.20
N ALA A 315 10.46 -13.41 -16.63
CA ALA A 315 9.34 -12.98 -15.81
C ALA A 315 8.29 -14.10 -15.75
N GLN A 316 8.00 -14.61 -14.56
CA GLN A 316 6.99 -15.65 -14.34
C GLN A 316 5.93 -15.14 -13.35
N ALA A 317 4.67 -15.27 -13.76
CA ALA A 317 3.53 -14.84 -12.96
C ALA A 317 3.40 -15.65 -11.66
N ARG A 318 2.76 -15.04 -10.67
CA ARG A 318 2.57 -15.62 -9.33
C ARG A 318 1.51 -16.70 -9.29
N GLN A 319 0.50 -16.60 -10.14
CA GLN A 319 -0.61 -17.54 -10.20
C GLN A 319 -0.58 -18.36 -11.49
N PRO A 320 -0.98 -19.64 -11.44
CA PRO A 320 -1.15 -20.42 -12.64
C PRO A 320 -2.40 -19.97 -13.41
N LEU A 321 -2.45 -20.31 -14.70
CA LEU A 321 -3.71 -20.23 -15.44
C LEU A 321 -4.72 -21.25 -14.88
N THR A 322 -5.97 -20.81 -14.76
CA THR A 322 -7.10 -21.58 -14.24
C THR A 322 -8.27 -21.50 -15.20
N THR A 323 -9.33 -22.29 -14.98
CA THR A 323 -10.57 -22.20 -15.79
C THR A 323 -11.25 -20.82 -15.77
N ARG A 324 -10.91 -19.96 -14.80
CA ARG A 324 -11.43 -18.58 -14.67
C ARG A 324 -10.51 -17.53 -15.29
N SER A 325 -9.21 -17.79 -15.34
CA SER A 325 -8.20 -16.94 -15.96
C SER A 325 -7.26 -17.83 -16.77
N HIS A 326 -7.58 -18.02 -18.05
CA HIS A 326 -7.03 -19.08 -18.89
C HIS A 326 -6.25 -18.56 -20.10
N TYR A 327 -6.04 -17.24 -20.21
CA TYR A 327 -5.44 -16.59 -21.35
C TYR A 327 -4.77 -15.28 -20.92
N PHE A 328 -3.63 -14.94 -21.53
CA PHE A 328 -2.91 -13.69 -21.30
C PHE A 328 -2.25 -13.19 -22.59
N GLU A 329 -1.96 -11.88 -22.63
CA GLU A 329 -1.43 -11.19 -23.81
C GLU A 329 -0.18 -10.37 -23.49
N VAL A 330 0.65 -10.21 -24.52
CA VAL A 330 1.88 -9.43 -24.50
C VAL A 330 2.00 -8.62 -25.78
N GLU A 331 2.06 -7.30 -25.66
CA GLU A 331 2.34 -6.37 -26.74
C GLU A 331 3.85 -6.09 -26.80
N ILE A 332 4.45 -6.25 -27.98
CA ILE A 332 5.85 -5.89 -28.21
C ILE A 332 5.96 -4.37 -28.34
N VAL A 333 6.48 -3.71 -27.31
CA VAL A 333 6.66 -2.25 -27.29
C VAL A 333 7.97 -1.85 -27.96
N ASP A 334 9.05 -2.59 -27.69
CA ASP A 334 10.34 -2.42 -28.35
C ASP A 334 10.95 -3.81 -28.58
N PRO A 335 11.20 -4.24 -29.82
CA PRO A 335 11.82 -5.53 -30.11
C PRO A 335 13.30 -5.59 -29.71
N GLY A 336 13.92 -4.48 -29.31
CA GLY A 336 15.35 -4.41 -29.03
C GLY A 336 16.20 -4.77 -30.25
N GLU A 337 17.45 -5.19 -30.01
CA GLU A 337 18.38 -5.48 -31.11
C GLU A 337 18.02 -6.74 -31.93
N LYS A 338 17.41 -7.75 -31.30
CA LYS A 338 17.22 -9.09 -31.91
C LYS A 338 15.79 -9.65 -31.81
N CYS A 339 14.91 -9.07 -31.00
CA CYS A 339 13.54 -9.55 -30.78
C CYS A 339 13.44 -10.97 -30.21
N TYR A 340 14.40 -11.37 -29.37
CA TYR A 340 14.40 -12.61 -28.59
C TYR A 340 13.41 -12.55 -27.42
N ILE A 341 12.16 -12.29 -27.77
CA ILE A 341 11.01 -12.23 -26.88
C ILE A 341 10.25 -13.54 -27.04
N ALA A 342 9.96 -14.22 -25.94
CA ALA A 342 9.16 -15.44 -25.93
C ALA A 342 8.00 -15.33 -24.95
N LEU A 343 6.84 -15.84 -25.37
CA LEU A 343 5.61 -15.92 -24.60
C LEU A 343 5.23 -17.37 -24.40
N GLY A 344 4.96 -17.80 -23.17
CA GLY A 344 4.53 -19.17 -22.95
C GLY A 344 4.10 -19.51 -21.53
N LEU A 345 4.03 -20.81 -21.30
CA LEU A 345 3.62 -21.41 -20.04
C LEU A 345 4.73 -22.31 -19.53
N ALA A 346 4.99 -22.25 -18.23
CA ALA A 346 6.00 -23.09 -17.59
C ALA A 346 5.56 -23.58 -16.21
N ARG A 347 6.19 -24.65 -15.72
CA ARG A 347 6.04 -25.14 -14.34
C ARG A 347 6.51 -24.08 -13.32
N ARG A 348 6.02 -24.19 -12.08
CA ARG A 348 6.28 -23.25 -10.97
C ARG A 348 7.78 -22.98 -10.72
N ASP A 349 8.60 -24.02 -10.82
CA ASP A 349 10.04 -24.01 -10.54
C ASP A 349 10.90 -23.92 -11.82
N TYR A 350 10.42 -23.23 -12.86
CA TYR A 350 11.15 -23.09 -14.13
C TYR A 350 12.56 -22.48 -13.93
N PRO A 351 13.61 -22.99 -14.60
CA PRO A 351 14.97 -22.46 -14.49
C PRO A 351 15.07 -21.01 -14.96
N LYS A 352 15.70 -20.16 -14.14
CA LYS A 352 15.80 -18.70 -14.36
C LYS A 352 16.64 -18.28 -15.57
N ASN A 353 17.59 -19.11 -15.96
CA ASN A 353 18.59 -18.89 -17.02
C ASN A 353 18.21 -19.60 -18.33
N ARG A 354 16.92 -19.92 -18.51
CA ARG A 354 16.40 -20.64 -19.67
C ARG A 354 15.24 -19.88 -20.27
N HIS A 355 15.24 -19.77 -21.60
CA HIS A 355 14.13 -19.15 -22.31
C HIS A 355 12.88 -20.05 -22.22
N PRO A 356 11.65 -19.51 -22.10
CA PRO A 356 10.44 -20.33 -22.05
C PRO A 356 10.36 -21.31 -23.22
N GLY A 357 9.95 -22.55 -22.96
CA GLY A 357 9.89 -23.63 -23.95
C GLY A 357 11.16 -24.45 -24.09
N TRP A 358 12.31 -23.99 -23.56
CA TRP A 358 13.59 -24.70 -23.70
C TRP A 358 13.84 -25.81 -22.69
N SER A 359 13.14 -25.81 -21.56
CA SER A 359 13.27 -26.83 -20.51
C SER A 359 11.95 -27.54 -20.24
N ARG A 360 12.01 -28.81 -19.80
CA ARG A 360 10.85 -29.68 -19.59
C ARG A 360 9.76 -29.01 -18.73
N GLY A 361 8.50 -29.34 -19.00
CA GLY A 361 7.35 -28.73 -18.32
C GLY A 361 7.08 -27.28 -18.75
N SER A 362 7.51 -26.90 -19.96
CA SER A 362 7.19 -25.58 -20.54
C SER A 362 6.92 -25.66 -22.04
N VAL A 363 6.08 -24.73 -22.51
CA VAL A 363 5.77 -24.53 -23.93
C VAL A 363 5.70 -23.04 -24.24
N ALA A 364 6.33 -22.59 -25.32
CA ALA A 364 6.37 -21.17 -25.65
C ALA A 364 6.46 -20.92 -27.16
N TYR A 365 5.97 -19.76 -27.56
CA TYR A 365 6.06 -19.23 -28.91
C TYR A 365 7.05 -18.05 -28.93
N HIS A 366 8.01 -18.10 -29.85
CA HIS A 366 9.12 -17.15 -29.92
C HIS A 366 8.89 -16.14 -31.05
N ALA A 367 9.05 -14.85 -30.74
CA ALA A 367 8.75 -13.74 -31.64
C ALA A 367 9.76 -13.62 -32.79
N ASP A 368 11.02 -13.92 -32.52
CA ASP A 368 12.15 -13.73 -33.43
C ASP A 368 12.12 -14.67 -34.63
N ASP A 369 11.65 -15.90 -34.48
CA ASP A 369 11.68 -16.91 -35.55
C ASP A 369 10.30 -17.51 -35.87
N GLY A 370 9.30 -17.23 -35.04
CA GLY A 370 7.94 -17.74 -35.19
C GLY A 370 7.81 -19.23 -34.85
N LYS A 371 8.79 -19.82 -34.15
CA LYS A 371 8.75 -21.23 -33.77
C LYS A 371 8.08 -21.44 -32.42
N ILE A 372 7.60 -22.67 -32.24
CA ILE A 372 7.14 -23.16 -30.94
C ILE A 372 8.20 -24.07 -30.33
N PHE A 373 8.51 -23.84 -29.06
CA PHE A 373 9.43 -24.63 -28.27
C PHE A 373 8.65 -25.34 -27.18
N HIS A 374 8.93 -26.62 -27.00
CA HIS A 374 8.26 -27.45 -26.00
C HIS A 374 9.29 -28.35 -25.33
N GLY A 375 9.61 -28.04 -24.08
CA GLY A 375 10.52 -28.82 -23.26
C GLY A 375 11.95 -28.96 -23.77
N SER A 376 12.35 -28.26 -24.84
CA SER A 376 13.60 -28.50 -25.57
C SER A 376 14.12 -27.25 -26.26
N GLY A 377 15.45 -27.17 -26.43
CA GLY A 377 16.11 -26.06 -27.13
C GLY A 377 15.93 -26.06 -28.65
N VAL A 378 15.11 -26.97 -29.21
CA VAL A 378 14.86 -27.09 -30.65
C VAL A 378 13.39 -26.73 -30.92
N GLY A 379 13.18 -25.68 -31.72
CA GLY A 379 11.84 -25.20 -32.06
C GLY A 379 11.30 -25.78 -33.35
N ASP A 380 9.99 -25.99 -33.40
CA ASP A 380 9.25 -26.39 -34.61
C ASP A 380 8.65 -25.18 -35.32
N GLN A 381 8.55 -25.21 -36.66
CA GLN A 381 7.83 -24.18 -37.40
C GLN A 381 6.36 -24.15 -36.95
N PHE A 382 5.87 -22.97 -36.57
CA PHE A 382 4.55 -22.85 -35.97
C PHE A 382 3.76 -21.65 -36.49
N GLY A 383 4.29 -20.44 -36.29
CA GLY A 383 3.66 -19.19 -36.66
C GLY A 383 4.60 -18.30 -37.48
N PRO A 384 4.12 -17.11 -37.87
CA PRO A 384 4.98 -16.05 -38.41
C PRO A 384 5.88 -15.44 -37.34
N ARG A 385 6.82 -14.58 -37.70
CA ARG A 385 7.57 -13.74 -36.75
C ARG A 385 6.71 -12.57 -36.25
N CYS A 386 6.99 -12.06 -35.05
CA CYS A 386 6.35 -10.86 -34.49
C CYS A 386 7.31 -9.66 -34.47
N PHE A 387 6.72 -8.47 -34.47
CA PHE A 387 7.40 -7.17 -34.57
C PHE A 387 6.79 -6.17 -33.58
N GLU A 388 7.40 -4.99 -33.49
CA GLU A 388 6.87 -3.86 -32.72
C GLU A 388 5.38 -3.61 -33.02
N GLY A 389 4.58 -3.48 -31.95
CA GLY A 389 3.13 -3.31 -31.98
C GLY A 389 2.32 -4.60 -32.18
N ASP A 390 2.94 -5.76 -32.42
CA ASP A 390 2.21 -7.03 -32.41
C ASP A 390 1.82 -7.43 -30.98
N ILE A 391 0.60 -7.95 -30.84
CA ILE A 391 0.09 -8.56 -29.61
C ILE A 391 0.17 -10.07 -29.75
N MET A 392 1.01 -10.70 -28.95
CA MET A 392 1.11 -12.15 -28.79
C MET A 392 0.21 -12.59 -27.63
N GLY A 393 -0.51 -13.70 -27.78
CA GLY A 393 -1.30 -14.25 -26.66
C GLY A 393 -1.06 -15.74 -26.48
N CYS A 394 -1.29 -16.22 -25.26
CA CYS A 394 -1.14 -17.62 -24.89
C CYS A 394 -2.23 -18.01 -23.89
N GLY A 395 -2.86 -19.17 -24.11
CA GLY A 395 -3.90 -19.65 -23.21
C GLY A 395 -4.09 -21.17 -23.24
N ILE A 396 -4.94 -21.64 -22.34
CA ILE A 396 -5.26 -23.06 -22.17
C ILE A 396 -6.74 -23.28 -22.50
N MET A 397 -7.03 -24.22 -23.39
CA MET A 397 -8.36 -24.77 -23.56
C MET A 397 -8.57 -25.89 -22.54
N PHE A 398 -9.19 -25.56 -21.40
CA PHE A 398 -9.51 -26.54 -20.37
C PHE A 398 -10.67 -27.46 -20.82
N PRO A 399 -10.53 -28.79 -20.67
CA PRO A 399 -11.65 -29.73 -20.81
C PRO A 399 -12.80 -29.38 -19.85
N ARG A 400 -14.03 -29.76 -20.21
CA ARG A 400 -15.23 -29.45 -19.40
C ARG A 400 -15.23 -30.13 -18.02
N ASP A 401 -14.52 -31.24 -17.91
CA ASP A 401 -14.33 -32.05 -16.72
C ASP A 401 -13.00 -31.74 -16.01
N TYR A 402 -12.35 -30.64 -16.36
CA TYR A 402 -11.10 -30.24 -15.71
C TYR A 402 -11.35 -29.80 -14.26
N VAL A 403 -10.81 -30.59 -13.32
CA VAL A 403 -10.79 -30.28 -11.89
C VAL A 403 -9.36 -29.95 -11.49
N LEU A 404 -9.14 -28.75 -10.97
CA LEU A 404 -7.85 -28.33 -10.43
C LEU A 404 -7.59 -29.11 -9.14
N ASP A 405 -6.45 -29.81 -9.06
CA ASP A 405 -6.04 -30.53 -7.84
C ASP A 405 -5.63 -29.58 -6.68
N TYR A 406 -5.99 -28.29 -6.74
CA TYR A 406 -5.62 -27.23 -5.80
C TYR A 406 -6.68 -26.93 -4.73
N GLU A 407 -7.93 -27.38 -4.90
CA GLU A 407 -9.01 -27.00 -3.98
C GLU A 407 -8.93 -27.70 -2.61
N ASP A 408 -8.10 -28.74 -2.44
CA ASP A 408 -8.01 -29.51 -1.19
C ASP A 408 -6.87 -29.07 -0.23
N GLU A 409 -5.94 -28.19 -0.62
CA GLU A 409 -4.79 -27.79 0.23
C GLU A 409 -4.88 -26.36 0.79
N MET A 410 -5.97 -25.63 0.55
CA MET A 410 -6.13 -24.25 1.03
C MET A 410 -6.63 -24.15 2.49
N ASP A 411 -7.14 -25.25 3.08
CA ASP A 411 -7.81 -25.26 4.39
C ASP A 411 -6.96 -25.80 5.58
N ASP A 412 -5.68 -26.17 5.39
CA ASP A 412 -4.87 -26.83 6.46
C ASP A 412 -3.53 -26.14 6.79
N TRP A 413 -3.36 -24.84 6.48
CA TRP A 413 -2.15 -24.12 6.89
C TRP A 413 -2.20 -23.51 8.29
N ASP A 414 -3.26 -23.81 9.05
CA ASP A 414 -3.48 -23.36 10.42
C ASP A 414 -3.52 -24.50 11.46
N ALA A 415 -2.88 -25.65 11.24
CA ALA A 415 -2.54 -26.58 12.33
C ALA A 415 -1.64 -27.77 11.92
N ALA A 416 -0.32 -27.61 11.81
CA ALA A 416 0.58 -28.78 11.93
C ALA A 416 2.02 -28.45 12.35
N ASP A 417 2.25 -28.58 13.65
CA ASP A 417 3.55 -28.84 14.27
C ASP A 417 4.11 -30.18 13.73
N VAL A 418 5.11 -30.14 12.84
CA VAL A 418 5.80 -31.37 12.36
C VAL A 418 7.27 -31.37 12.77
N ARG A 419 7.50 -32.21 13.77
CA ARG A 419 8.78 -32.69 14.29
C ARG A 419 9.71 -33.21 13.17
N PRO A 420 11.03 -33.04 13.30
CA PRO A 420 11.99 -33.55 12.32
C PRO A 420 12.05 -35.07 12.33
N LYS A 421 11.89 -35.70 11.16
CA LYS A 421 12.26 -37.11 10.96
C LYS A 421 13.78 -37.21 10.85
N GLN A 422 14.36 -38.01 11.74
CA GLN A 422 15.76 -38.39 11.75
C GLN A 422 16.14 -39.14 10.46
N GLY A 423 17.25 -38.73 9.84
CA GLY A 423 17.84 -39.39 8.69
C GLY A 423 19.31 -39.01 8.51
N ARG A 424 20.17 -39.64 9.32
CA ARG A 424 21.59 -39.98 9.13
C ARG A 424 22.55 -38.91 8.55
N VAL A 425 23.42 -38.44 9.44
CA VAL A 425 24.64 -37.68 9.18
C VAL A 425 25.63 -38.50 8.35
N GLU A 426 26.04 -37.99 7.19
CA GLU A 426 27.39 -38.23 6.64
C GLU A 426 27.99 -36.89 6.22
N ASN A 427 29.13 -36.56 6.84
CA ASN A 427 29.98 -35.43 6.49
C ASN A 427 30.82 -35.81 5.27
N LEU A 428 30.84 -34.97 4.23
CA LEU A 428 31.98 -34.88 3.33
C LEU A 428 32.21 -33.41 2.94
N LEU A 429 33.40 -32.92 3.29
CA LEU A 429 33.88 -31.57 3.01
C LEU A 429 34.64 -31.52 1.67
N TYR A 430 34.62 -30.32 1.05
CA TYR A 430 35.61 -29.70 0.15
C TYR A 430 35.56 -29.99 -1.37
N LEU A 431 35.14 -28.94 -2.11
CA LEU A 431 35.83 -28.22 -3.20
C LEU A 431 35.14 -28.14 -4.59
N ASN A 432 34.96 -26.88 -4.98
CA ASN A 432 35.03 -26.25 -6.30
C ASN A 432 33.96 -26.48 -7.37
N ASP A 433 33.59 -25.34 -7.95
CA ASP A 433 32.85 -25.10 -9.18
C ASP A 433 33.34 -26.00 -10.33
N GLU A 434 32.38 -26.66 -10.99
CA GLU A 434 32.33 -26.91 -12.44
C GLU A 434 31.07 -27.75 -12.75
N ASP A 435 30.21 -27.20 -13.60
CA ASP A 435 29.32 -27.88 -14.53
C ASP A 435 28.38 -28.98 -13.99
N GLU A 436 27.20 -28.59 -13.50
CA GLU A 436 26.04 -29.49 -13.49
C GLU A 436 25.39 -29.50 -14.89
N GLU A 437 25.95 -30.29 -15.80
CA GLU A 437 25.17 -30.88 -16.89
C GLU A 437 24.06 -31.75 -16.26
N GLU A 438 22.82 -31.27 -16.27
CA GLU A 438 21.67 -32.11 -15.93
C GLU A 438 21.58 -33.26 -16.95
N GLY A 439 21.95 -34.45 -16.49
CA GLY A 439 21.80 -35.69 -17.22
C GLY A 439 20.34 -35.95 -17.58
N ASP A 440 20.10 -36.30 -18.84
CA ASP A 440 18.87 -36.91 -19.33
C ASP A 440 18.64 -38.25 -18.60
N ASP A 441 17.95 -38.22 -17.46
CA ASP A 441 17.32 -39.42 -16.90
C ASP A 441 15.90 -39.54 -17.51
N PRO A 442 15.56 -40.63 -18.21
CA PRO A 442 14.22 -40.85 -18.73
C PRO A 442 13.32 -41.30 -17.58
N GLU A 443 12.86 -40.35 -16.75
CA GLU A 443 11.70 -40.59 -15.91
C GLU A 443 10.52 -40.94 -16.81
N GLN A 444 9.93 -42.10 -16.52
CA GLN A 444 8.81 -42.72 -17.22
C GLN A 444 7.72 -41.69 -17.52
N GLU A 445 7.21 -41.71 -18.76
CA GLU A 445 6.02 -40.96 -19.17
C GLU A 445 4.85 -41.32 -18.24
N HIS A 446 4.71 -40.59 -17.14
CA HIS A 446 3.49 -40.60 -16.35
C HIS A 446 2.36 -40.13 -17.27
N GLU A 447 1.24 -40.87 -17.30
CA GLU A 447 -0.02 -40.47 -17.93
C GLU A 447 -0.60 -39.22 -17.22
N GLY A 448 0.10 -38.10 -17.34
CA GLY A 448 -0.32 -36.82 -16.78
C GLY A 448 -1.46 -36.25 -17.59
N ARG A 449 -2.34 -35.49 -16.93
CA ARG A 449 -3.49 -34.82 -17.56
C ARG A 449 -2.98 -33.90 -18.67
N LYS A 450 -3.62 -34.00 -19.85
CA LYS A 450 -3.26 -33.21 -21.02
C LYS A 450 -4.23 -32.06 -21.24
N VAL A 451 -3.70 -30.93 -21.68
CA VAL A 451 -4.49 -29.76 -22.08
C VAL A 451 -4.02 -29.25 -23.44
N MET A 452 -4.90 -28.53 -24.13
CA MET A 452 -4.56 -27.87 -25.38
C MET A 452 -4.15 -26.43 -25.09
N VAL A 453 -2.86 -26.13 -25.25
CA VAL A 453 -2.35 -24.76 -25.22
C VAL A 453 -2.53 -24.15 -26.61
N PHE A 454 -3.00 -22.91 -26.69
CA PHE A 454 -3.12 -22.18 -27.93
C PHE A 454 -2.36 -20.87 -27.85
N PHE A 455 -1.95 -20.37 -29.02
CA PHE A 455 -1.27 -19.10 -29.15
C PHE A 455 -1.99 -18.23 -30.16
N THR A 456 -1.97 -16.92 -29.92
CA THR A 456 -2.58 -15.91 -30.78
C THR A 456 -1.55 -14.89 -31.22
N ARG A 457 -1.82 -14.25 -32.36
CA ARG A 457 -1.19 -13.01 -32.78
C ARG A 457 -2.27 -12.05 -33.24
N ASN A 458 -2.30 -10.84 -32.70
CA ASN A 458 -3.27 -9.79 -32.98
C ASN A 458 -4.72 -10.33 -32.90
N GLY A 459 -5.01 -11.06 -31.82
CA GLY A 459 -6.32 -11.67 -31.54
C GLY A 459 -6.68 -12.90 -32.39
N LYS A 460 -5.80 -13.38 -33.28
CA LYS A 460 -6.06 -14.57 -34.12
C LYS A 460 -5.24 -15.76 -33.66
N ILE A 461 -5.88 -16.91 -33.47
CA ILE A 461 -5.18 -18.16 -33.15
C ILE A 461 -4.25 -18.54 -34.30
N ILE A 462 -2.95 -18.64 -34.01
CA ILE A 462 -1.91 -19.06 -34.97
C ILE A 462 -1.66 -20.57 -34.92
N GLY A 463 -1.95 -21.21 -33.78
CA GLY A 463 -1.83 -22.65 -33.63
C GLY A 463 -2.15 -23.15 -32.23
N ARG A 464 -2.10 -24.47 -32.06
CA ARG A 464 -2.36 -25.17 -30.80
C ARG A 464 -1.37 -26.30 -30.59
N ARG A 465 -1.09 -26.65 -29.34
CA ARG A 465 -0.21 -27.74 -28.94
C ARG A 465 -0.81 -28.49 -27.76
N GLU A 466 -0.88 -29.80 -27.86
CA GLU A 466 -1.23 -30.66 -26.72
C GLU A 466 -0.01 -30.79 -25.81
N VAL A 467 -0.19 -30.53 -24.51
CA VAL A 467 0.88 -30.62 -23.51
C VAL A 467 0.38 -31.28 -22.24
N VAL A 468 1.28 -31.94 -21.51
CA VAL A 468 1.02 -32.52 -20.20
C VAL A 468 1.12 -31.42 -19.14
N VAL A 469 0.12 -31.31 -18.27
CA VAL A 469 0.10 -30.32 -17.19
C VAL A 469 1.10 -30.72 -16.10
N PRO A 470 2.09 -29.87 -15.75
CA PRO A 470 3.02 -30.15 -14.68
C PRO A 470 2.33 -30.04 -13.30
N ALA A 471 2.92 -30.68 -12.29
CA ALA A 471 2.48 -30.53 -10.91
C ALA A 471 2.49 -29.04 -10.52
N GLY A 472 1.38 -28.59 -9.93
CA GLY A 472 1.21 -27.19 -9.57
C GLY A 472 0.67 -26.28 -10.69
N GLY A 473 0.42 -26.82 -11.89
CA GLY A 473 -0.18 -26.08 -13.01
C GLY A 473 0.81 -25.29 -13.87
N PHE A 474 0.28 -24.61 -14.88
CA PHE A 474 1.04 -23.80 -15.83
C PHE A 474 0.97 -22.32 -15.48
N TYR A 475 2.13 -21.67 -15.39
CA TYR A 475 2.26 -20.26 -15.05
C TYR A 475 2.60 -19.44 -16.29
N PRO A 476 1.93 -18.31 -16.53
CA PRO A 476 2.35 -17.32 -17.53
C PRO A 476 3.81 -16.97 -17.35
N THR A 477 4.59 -17.11 -18.43
CA THR A 477 6.03 -16.93 -18.39
C THR A 477 6.49 -16.22 -19.66
N ILE A 478 7.27 -15.15 -19.47
CA ILE A 478 7.84 -14.32 -20.53
C ILE A 478 9.35 -14.40 -20.42
N GLY A 479 10.01 -14.51 -21.57
CA GLY A 479 11.45 -14.44 -21.67
C GLY A 479 11.89 -13.31 -22.59
N MET A 480 13.03 -12.70 -22.25
CA MET A 480 13.74 -11.70 -23.06
C MET A 480 15.24 -12.02 -23.02
N LEU A 481 15.99 -11.67 -24.04
CA LEU A 481 17.42 -12.02 -24.14
C LEU A 481 18.28 -10.97 -24.85
N SER A 482 17.67 -9.95 -25.48
CA SER A 482 18.39 -8.91 -26.19
C SER A 482 18.22 -7.54 -25.54
N SER A 483 19.31 -6.75 -25.54
CA SER A 483 19.27 -5.38 -25.06
C SER A 483 18.21 -4.55 -25.79
N GLY A 484 17.48 -3.73 -25.03
CA GLY A 484 16.43 -2.84 -25.53
C GLY A 484 15.04 -3.48 -25.58
N GLU A 485 14.90 -4.78 -25.36
CA GLU A 485 13.60 -5.45 -25.40
C GLU A 485 12.65 -4.95 -24.32
N LYS A 486 11.44 -4.56 -24.76
CA LYS A 486 10.35 -4.09 -23.90
C LYS A 486 9.04 -4.65 -24.36
N VAL A 487 8.25 -5.12 -23.42
CA VAL A 487 6.91 -5.62 -23.69
C VAL A 487 5.91 -5.11 -22.66
N LYS A 488 4.67 -4.90 -23.09
CA LYS A 488 3.56 -4.61 -22.19
C LYS A 488 2.74 -5.88 -22.00
N VAL A 489 2.42 -6.22 -20.77
CA VAL A 489 1.75 -7.48 -20.43
C VAL A 489 0.35 -7.19 -19.89
N ASP A 490 -0.61 -7.99 -20.34
CA ASP A 490 -1.94 -8.09 -19.76
C ASP A 490 -2.18 -9.54 -19.34
N LEU A 491 -2.16 -9.80 -18.03
CA LEU A 491 -2.42 -11.12 -17.46
C LEU A 491 -3.91 -11.46 -17.38
N HIS A 492 -4.79 -10.48 -17.59
CA HIS A 492 -6.24 -10.61 -17.44
C HIS A 492 -7.01 -9.93 -18.58
N PRO A 493 -6.69 -10.21 -19.86
CA PRO A 493 -7.33 -9.55 -20.98
C PRO A 493 -8.82 -9.92 -21.05
N LEU A 494 -9.66 -8.92 -21.36
CA LEU A 494 -11.12 -9.10 -21.52
C LEU A 494 -11.50 -9.98 -22.73
N SER A 495 -10.53 -10.27 -23.61
CA SER A 495 -10.68 -11.05 -24.84
C SER A 495 -10.49 -12.57 -24.67
N GLY A 496 -10.26 -13.04 -23.44
CA GLY A 496 -9.99 -14.45 -23.09
C GLY A 496 -11.11 -15.44 -23.38
#